data_AF-A0A968JV17-F1
#
_entry.id   AF-A0A968JV17-F1
#
_cell.length_a   1.000
_cell.length_b   1.000
_cell.length_c   1.000
_cell.angle_alpha   90.00
_cell.angle_beta   90.00
_cell.angle_gamma   90.00
#
_symmetry.space_group_name_H-M   'P 1'
#
loop_
_entity.id
_entity.type
_entity.pdbx_description
1 polymer ?
#
loop_
_entity_poly.entity_id
_entity_poly.type
_entity_poly.pdbx_seq_one_letter_code
_entity_poly.pdbx_strand_id
1 'polypeptide(L)'
;IPRNQHLLENLPESIKITRLTQFTKGYYTVREVNGEIHLYDLRFGRMGIDEDAPYIFSFKIEENENGVTVSEAEPQAASGEDMFSQYMDRIFGKE
;
A
#
# COMPACT_ATOMS: atom_id res chain seq x y z
N ILE A 1 -0.82 9.43 10.49
CA ILE A 1 -1.84 8.51 9.92
C ILE A 1 -1.88 7.26 10.81
N PRO A 2 -3.06 6.82 11.31
CA PRO A 2 -3.15 5.62 12.14
C PRO A 2 -2.89 4.35 11.33
N ARG A 3 -2.38 3.30 11.99
CA ARG A 3 -2.06 2.02 11.35
C ARG A 3 -3.30 1.21 10.96
N ASN A 4 -4.37 1.28 11.76
CA ASN A 4 -5.61 0.52 11.57
C ASN A 4 -5.40 -1.00 11.48
N GLN A 5 -4.53 -1.55 12.34
CA GLN A 5 -4.21 -2.98 12.34
C GLN A 5 -5.44 -3.89 12.49
N HIS A 6 -6.46 -3.44 13.21
CA HIS A 6 -7.71 -4.17 13.42
C HIS A 6 -8.40 -4.61 12.12
N LEU A 7 -8.19 -3.88 11.01
CA LEU A 7 -8.73 -4.26 9.70
C LEU A 7 -8.12 -5.56 9.15
N LEU A 8 -6.92 -5.93 9.61
CA LEU A 8 -6.26 -7.18 9.27
C LEU A 8 -6.61 -8.32 10.22
N GLU A 9 -7.13 -8.02 11.42
CA GLU A 9 -7.50 -9.04 12.42
C GLU A 9 -8.76 -9.81 12.02
N ASN A 10 -9.60 -9.21 11.16
CA ASN A 10 -10.77 -9.86 10.59
C ASN A 10 -10.43 -10.82 9.44
N LEU A 11 -9.20 -10.78 8.93
CA LEU A 11 -8.73 -11.69 7.88
C LEU A 11 -8.17 -12.97 8.50
N PRO A 12 -8.29 -14.12 7.81
CA PRO A 12 -7.68 -15.35 8.28
C PRO A 12 -6.16 -15.18 8.44
N GLU A 13 -5.61 -15.80 9.48
CA GLU A 13 -4.18 -15.70 9.78
C GLU A 13 -3.36 -16.16 8.57
N SER A 14 -2.53 -15.25 8.05
CA SER A 14 -1.80 -15.46 6.80
C SER A 14 -0.35 -15.03 6.94
N ILE A 15 0.56 -15.95 6.60
CA ILE A 15 1.99 -15.65 6.50
C ILE A 15 2.28 -14.49 5.54
N LYS A 16 1.41 -14.27 4.54
CA LYS A 16 1.55 -13.16 3.59
C LYS A 16 1.31 -11.81 4.26
N ILE A 17 0.28 -11.70 5.11
CA ILE A 17 0.00 -10.47 5.87
C ILE A 17 1.14 -10.18 6.85
N THR A 18 1.64 -11.20 7.55
CA THR A 18 2.78 -11.06 8.46
C THR A 18 4.04 -10.59 7.73
N ARG A 19 4.36 -11.19 6.58
CA ARG A 19 5.50 -10.77 5.74
C ARG A 19 5.34 -9.35 5.22
N LEU A 20 4.14 -8.95 4.81
CA LEU A 20 3.86 -7.59 4.32
C LEU A 20 4.04 -6.54 5.45
N THR A 21 3.55 -6.85 6.64
CA THR A 21 3.73 -6.02 7.84
C THR A 21 5.21 -5.87 8.21
N GLN A 22 5.99 -6.95 8.11
CA GLN A 22 7.43 -6.92 8.33
C GLN A 22 8.17 -6.13 7.23
N PHE A 23 7.76 -6.26 5.97
CA PHE A 23 8.33 -5.55 4.83
C PHE A 23 8.24 -4.03 5.00
N THR A 24 7.09 -3.53 5.46
CA THR A 24 6.88 -2.10 5.77
C THR A 24 7.60 -1.66 7.04
N LYS A 25 8.26 -2.58 7.76
CA LYS A 25 8.94 -2.34 9.05
C LYS A 25 8.02 -1.71 10.11
N GLY A 26 6.71 -1.99 10.05
CA GLY A 26 5.72 -1.40 10.94
C GLY A 26 5.24 0.01 10.55
N TYR A 27 5.74 0.57 9.45
CA TYR A 27 5.35 1.88 8.92
C TYR A 27 4.30 1.74 7.82
N TYR A 28 3.06 1.49 8.21
CA TYR A 28 1.95 1.35 7.28
C TYR A 28 0.65 1.89 7.87
N THR A 29 -0.32 2.08 6.99
CA THR A 29 -1.73 2.28 7.32
C THR A 29 -2.57 1.31 6.51
N VAL A 30 -3.59 0.74 7.14
CA VAL A 30 -4.60 -0.07 6.47
C VAL A 30 -5.85 0.77 6.30
N ARG A 31 -6.48 0.70 5.13
CA ARG A 31 -7.78 1.33 4.88
C ARG A 31 -8.67 0.36 4.14
N GLU A 32 -9.95 0.49 4.38
CA GLU A 32 -10.97 -0.15 3.57
C GLU A 32 -11.48 0.88 2.56
N VAL A 33 -11.44 0.53 1.27
CA VAL A 33 -11.87 1.39 0.17
C VAL A 33 -12.81 0.55 -0.69
N ASN A 34 -14.07 0.96 -0.82
CA ASN A 34 -15.09 0.22 -1.58
C ASN A 34 -15.25 -1.26 -1.15
N GLY A 35 -15.04 -1.56 0.13
CA GLY A 35 -15.08 -2.93 0.65
C GLY A 35 -13.79 -3.74 0.44
N GLU A 36 -12.76 -3.13 -0.12
CA GLU A 36 -11.46 -3.75 -0.36
C GLU A 36 -10.44 -3.27 0.67
N ILE A 37 -9.67 -4.20 1.23
CA ILE A 37 -8.64 -3.88 2.21
C ILE A 37 -7.36 -3.49 1.45
N HIS A 38 -6.83 -2.31 1.75
CA HIS A 38 -5.57 -1.83 1.22
C HIS A 38 -4.59 -1.52 2.34
N LEU A 39 -3.34 -1.92 2.16
CA LEU A 39 -2.21 -1.54 3.00
C LEU A 39 -1.30 -0.60 2.24
N TYR A 40 -0.98 0.53 2.85
CA TYR A 40 -0.10 1.56 2.26
C TYR A 40 1.18 1.68 3.09
N ASP A 41 2.33 1.63 2.42
CA ASP A 41 3.63 1.85 3.07
C ASP A 41 3.88 3.35 3.27
N LEU A 42 4.13 3.76 4.50
CA LEU A 42 4.31 5.16 4.86
C LEU A 42 5.75 5.67 4.68
N ARG A 43 6.73 4.79 4.43
CA ARG A 43 8.16 5.17 4.37
C ARG A 43 8.49 6.05 3.16
N PHE A 44 7.77 5.85 2.07
CA PHE A 44 8.02 6.53 0.80
C PHE A 44 7.05 7.69 0.55
N GLY A 45 5.93 7.72 1.29
CA GLY A 45 4.93 8.77 1.23
C GLY A 45 4.00 8.64 0.02
N ARG A 46 3.48 9.80 -0.43
CA ARG A 46 2.55 9.92 -1.55
C ARG A 46 3.23 10.51 -2.78
N MET A 47 2.64 10.26 -3.93
CA MET A 47 3.01 10.86 -5.21
C MET A 47 2.37 12.25 -5.34
N GLY A 48 2.89 13.19 -4.58
CA GLY A 48 2.38 14.55 -4.55
C GLY A 48 2.26 15.09 -3.13
N ILE A 49 1.86 16.35 -3.06
CA ILE A 49 1.70 17.09 -1.81
C ILE A 49 0.22 17.06 -1.37
N ASP A 50 -0.70 16.79 -2.30
CA ASP A 50 -2.13 16.74 -2.06
C ASP A 50 -2.52 15.59 -1.13
N GLU A 51 -3.60 15.80 -0.38
CA GLU A 51 -4.07 14.81 0.59
C GLU A 51 -4.60 13.53 -0.08
N ASP A 52 -5.10 13.66 -1.30
CA ASP A 52 -5.68 12.58 -2.12
C ASP A 52 -4.65 11.91 -3.02
N ALA A 53 -3.38 12.35 -2.99
CA ALA A 53 -2.32 11.76 -3.79
C ALA A 53 -2.13 10.26 -3.44
N PRO A 54 -1.98 9.38 -4.44
CA PRO A 54 -1.80 7.96 -4.20
C PRO A 54 -0.49 7.70 -3.44
N TYR A 55 -0.48 6.66 -2.59
CA TYR A 55 0.76 6.20 -1.98
C TYR A 55 1.62 5.49 -3.03
N ILE A 56 2.94 5.68 -2.92
CA ILE A 56 3.89 5.08 -3.88
C ILE A 56 3.87 3.56 -3.81
N PHE A 57 3.74 3.00 -2.61
CA PHE A 57 3.56 1.55 -2.42
C PHE A 57 2.21 1.29 -1.77
N SER A 58 1.35 0.62 -2.53
CA SER A 58 0.03 0.22 -2.08
C SER A 58 -0.23 -1.23 -2.42
N PHE A 59 -0.84 -1.96 -1.50
CA PHE A 59 -1.06 -3.39 -1.61
C PHE A 59 -2.52 -3.69 -1.36
N LYS A 60 -3.18 -4.31 -2.32
CA LYS A 60 -4.54 -4.84 -2.15
C LYS A 60 -4.48 -6.18 -1.45
N ILE A 61 -5.36 -6.39 -0.48
CA ILE A 61 -5.46 -7.62 0.29
C ILE A 61 -6.86 -8.19 0.07
N GLU A 62 -6.91 -9.40 -0.47
CA GLU A 62 -8.16 -10.08 -0.83
C GLU A 62 -8.20 -11.47 -0.20
N GLU A 63 -9.34 -11.83 0.36
CA GLU A 63 -9.62 -13.20 0.77
C GLU A 63 -10.17 -14.01 -0.41
N ASN A 64 -9.71 -15.26 -0.54
CA ASN A 64 -10.16 -16.21 -1.55
C ASN A 64 -10.18 -17.64 -0.96
N GLU A 65 -10.59 -18.60 -1.78
CA GLU A 65 -10.72 -20.01 -1.39
C GLU A 65 -9.42 -20.64 -0.85
N ASN A 66 -8.25 -20.06 -1.18
CA ASN A 66 -6.93 -20.52 -0.74
C ASN A 66 -6.35 -19.67 0.41
N GLY A 67 -7.17 -18.81 1.03
CA GLY A 67 -6.77 -17.88 2.10
C GLY A 67 -6.59 -16.45 1.59
N VAL A 68 -5.48 -15.80 1.96
CA VAL A 68 -5.25 -14.38 1.60
C VAL A 68 -4.34 -14.26 0.39
N THR A 69 -4.70 -13.38 -0.55
CA THR A 69 -3.83 -12.89 -1.62
C THR A 69 -3.48 -11.44 -1.38
N VAL A 70 -2.23 -11.10 -1.70
CA VAL A 70 -1.72 -9.73 -1.68
C VAL A 70 -1.22 -9.42 -3.08
N SER A 71 -1.74 -8.37 -3.69
CA SER A 71 -1.31 -7.84 -4.98
C SER A 71 -0.89 -6.39 -4.82
N GLU A 72 0.04 -5.93 -5.66
CA GLU A 72 0.32 -4.50 -5.76
C GLU A 72 -0.94 -3.83 -6.32
N ALA A 73 -1.43 -2.80 -5.62
CA ALA A 73 -2.54 -2.01 -6.11
C ALA A 73 -2.00 -1.02 -7.12
N GLU A 74 -2.37 -1.21 -8.39
CA GLU A 74 -2.14 -0.19 -9.41
C GLU A 74 -2.90 1.07 -9.00
N PRO A 75 -2.24 2.24 -8.89
CA PRO A 75 -2.96 3.47 -8.72
C PRO A 75 -3.68 3.78 -10.02
N GLN A 76 -4.90 4.25 -9.87
CA GLN A 76 -5.86 4.51 -10.95
C GLN A 76 -5.40 5.56 -11.99
N ALA A 77 -4.17 6.08 -11.91
CA ALA A 77 -3.69 7.24 -12.67
C ALA A 77 -2.37 7.05 -13.44
N ALA A 78 -1.57 6.00 -13.22
CA ALA A 78 -0.31 5.82 -13.96
C ALA A 78 0.18 4.37 -13.96
N SER A 79 0.86 3.97 -15.04
CA SER A 79 1.66 2.75 -15.08
C SER A 79 2.66 2.75 -13.91
N GLY A 80 2.80 1.64 -13.19
CA GLY A 80 3.70 1.51 -12.04
C GLY A 80 5.16 1.93 -12.33
N GLU A 81 5.61 1.80 -13.58
CA GLU A 81 6.94 2.25 -14.02
C GLU A 81 7.08 3.79 -14.02
N ASP A 82 6.07 4.49 -14.56
CA ASP A 82 6.04 5.95 -14.59
C ASP A 82 6.00 6.53 -13.18
N MET A 83 5.32 5.84 -12.27
CA MET A 83 5.26 6.24 -10.87
C MET A 83 6.63 6.21 -10.18
N PHE A 84 7.37 5.14 -10.39
CA PHE A 84 8.66 4.94 -9.76
C PHE A 84 9.68 5.95 -10.28
N SER A 85 9.63 6.25 -11.58
CA SER A 85 10.47 7.29 -12.19
C SER A 85 10.20 8.66 -11.55
N GLN A 86 8.93 9.09 -11.47
CA GLN A 86 8.57 10.38 -10.86
C GLN A 86 9.01 10.48 -9.39
N TYR A 87 8.88 9.38 -8.63
CA TYR A 87 9.38 9.33 -7.27
C TYR A 87 10.91 9.52 -7.21
N MET A 88 11.65 8.84 -8.07
CA MET A 88 13.12 8.96 -8.12
C MET A 88 13.56 10.36 -8.54
N ASP A 89 12.92 10.95 -9.53
CA ASP A 89 13.19 12.31 -9.97
C ASP A 89 13.04 13.31 -8.81
N ARG A 90 11.99 13.17 -7.99
CA ARG A 90 11.84 13.96 -6.75
C ARG A 90 12.95 13.72 -5.73
N ILE A 91 13.35 12.47 -5.50
CA ILE A 91 14.44 12.14 -4.56
C ILE A 91 15.79 12.74 -5.03
N PHE A 92 16.01 12.81 -6.34
CA PHE A 92 17.23 13.35 -6.94
C PHE A 92 17.14 14.84 -7.32
N GLY A 93 16.01 15.51 -7.06
CA GLY A 93 15.83 16.94 -7.34
C GLY A 93 15.76 17.29 -8.82
N LYS A 94 15.31 16.35 -9.66
CA LYS A 94 14.95 16.59 -11.06
C LYS A 94 13.47 16.97 -11.07
N GLU A 95 13.15 18.25 -10.93
CA GLU A 95 11.81 18.79 -11.23
C GLU A 95 11.77 19.34 -12.66
#